data_AF-E2A9R3-F1
#
_entry.id   AF-E2A9R3-F1
#
_cell.length_a   1.000
_cell.length_b   1.000
_cell.length_c   1.000
_cell.angle_alpha   90.00
_cell.angle_beta   90.00
_cell.angle_gamma   90.00
#
_symmetry.space_group_name_H-M   'P 1'
#
loop_
_entity.id
_entity.type
_entity.pdbx_description
1 polymer ?
#
loop_
_entity_poly.entity_id
_entity_poly.type
_entity_poly.pdbx_seq_one_letter_code
_entity_poly.pdbx_strand_id
1 'polypeptide(L)'
;MGTFCYNFSKYALMVVSFVFLIIAITVIALAAWMLTDKTFLVSIAQESNNYDAGLYILLAAGILMFIVAFLGCYGAFKHSRCSLITFFVIMLVIIVAQIASAGWLYTNCDRLDELLRSSVSNTVKKEYGEVECRTQIMDTIQSGLECCGANGPADWAGSKYGSLSKDPSLPISLTVSADADNMYKVPESCCKEIHSSACNESRNLKIAGIVSPAIYNEGCTQKLVDTLKGQTSNVMIIALLVLIVEILGLILALICCCEGGASDRYKA
;
A
#
# COMPACT_ATOMS: atom_id res chain seq x y z
N MET A 1 22.21 -37.02 -19.13
CA MET A 1 21.05 -36.09 -19.07
C MET A 1 20.98 -35.31 -17.73
N GLY A 2 21.23 -35.94 -16.57
CA GLY A 2 21.05 -35.31 -15.25
C GLY A 2 21.90 -34.06 -14.96
N THR A 3 23.22 -34.11 -15.23
CA THR A 3 24.16 -33.03 -14.86
C THR A 3 23.84 -31.67 -15.52
N PHE A 4 23.30 -31.66 -16.73
CA PHE A 4 22.89 -30.43 -17.42
C PHE A 4 21.65 -29.80 -16.77
N CYS A 5 20.65 -30.62 -16.44
CA CYS A 5 19.42 -30.18 -15.76
C CYS A 5 19.71 -29.64 -14.36
N TYR A 6 20.62 -30.31 -13.63
CA TYR A 6 21.07 -29.87 -12.32
C TYR A 6 21.78 -28.51 -12.36
N ASN A 7 22.75 -28.36 -13.25
CA ASN A 7 23.48 -27.10 -13.40
C ASN A 7 22.53 -25.97 -13.82
N PHE A 8 21.65 -26.21 -14.79
CA PHE A 8 20.64 -25.23 -15.20
C PHE A 8 19.75 -24.80 -14.03
N SER A 9 19.21 -25.77 -13.27
CA SER A 9 18.34 -25.49 -12.13
C SER A 9 19.06 -24.69 -11.03
N LYS A 10 20.34 -25.02 -10.78
CA LYS A 10 21.20 -24.30 -9.84
C LYS A 10 21.40 -22.84 -10.26
N TYR A 11 21.78 -22.60 -11.52
CA TYR A 11 21.98 -21.25 -12.04
C TYR A 11 20.67 -20.46 -12.08
N ALA A 12 19.57 -21.09 -12.49
CA ALA A 12 18.24 -20.46 -12.50
C ALA A 12 17.81 -20.02 -11.10
N LEU A 13 17.90 -20.91 -10.10
CA LEU A 13 17.55 -20.58 -8.71
C LEU A 13 18.44 -19.46 -8.17
N MET A 14 19.73 -19.47 -8.50
CA MET A 14 20.67 -18.43 -8.08
C MET A 14 20.33 -17.07 -8.69
N VAL A 15 20.10 -16.99 -10.00
CA VAL A 15 19.76 -15.74 -10.70
C VAL A 15 18.43 -15.18 -10.20
N VAL A 16 17.39 -16.02 -10.12
CA VAL A 16 16.06 -15.60 -9.66
C VAL A 16 16.13 -15.11 -8.21
N SER A 17 16.81 -15.84 -7.32
CA SER A 17 16.98 -15.44 -5.92
C SER A 17 17.78 -14.13 -5.79
N PHE A 18 18.78 -13.92 -6.66
CA PHE A 18 19.57 -12.68 -6.65
C PHE A 18 18.74 -11.47 -7.10
N VAL A 19 17.88 -11.62 -8.11
CA VAL A 19 16.94 -10.56 -8.52
C VAL A 19 15.98 -10.22 -7.37
N PHE A 20 15.40 -11.23 -6.71
CA PHE A 20 14.54 -11.00 -5.54
C PHE A 20 15.29 -10.36 -4.36
N LEU A 21 16.57 -10.67 -4.18
CA LEU A 21 17.39 -10.05 -3.16
C LEU A 21 17.55 -8.54 -3.40
N ILE A 22 17.81 -8.14 -4.65
CA ILE A 22 17.92 -6.71 -5.01
C ILE A 22 16.59 -6.00 -4.75
N ILE A 23 15.47 -6.60 -5.18
CA ILE A 23 14.12 -6.06 -4.95
C ILE A 23 13.83 -5.93 -3.44
N ALA A 24 14.20 -6.94 -2.64
CA ALA A 24 13.99 -6.89 -1.20
C ALA A 24 14.81 -5.77 -0.54
N ILE A 25 16.06 -5.58 -0.96
CA ILE A 25 16.92 -4.50 -0.44
C ILE A 25 16.33 -3.13 -0.79
N THR A 26 15.85 -2.92 -2.03
CA THR A 26 15.24 -1.64 -2.41
C THR A 26 13.96 -1.37 -1.62
N VAL A 27 13.10 -2.37 -1.43
CA VAL A 27 11.88 -2.24 -0.61
C VAL A 27 12.22 -1.91 0.84
N ILE A 28 13.18 -2.60 1.45
CA ILE A 28 13.63 -2.32 2.83
C ILE A 28 14.20 -0.91 2.93
N ALA A 29 15.05 -0.50 1.97
CA ALA A 29 15.66 0.82 1.97
C ALA A 29 14.60 1.93 1.86
N LEU A 30 13.60 1.76 0.99
CA LEU A 30 12.49 2.71 0.85
C LEU A 30 11.64 2.76 2.12
N ALA A 31 11.27 1.61 2.68
CA ALA A 31 10.49 1.56 3.92
C ALA A 31 11.25 2.19 5.11
N ALA A 32 12.54 1.88 5.25
CA ALA A 32 13.40 2.48 6.26
C ALA A 32 13.59 3.97 6.04
N TRP A 33 13.76 4.43 4.79
CA TRP A 33 13.85 5.85 4.48
C TRP A 33 12.57 6.59 4.91
N MET A 34 11.40 6.08 4.52
CA MET A 34 10.10 6.61 4.95
C MET A 34 9.93 6.60 6.47
N LEU A 35 10.51 5.62 7.18
CA LEU A 35 10.48 5.53 8.64
C LEU A 35 11.53 6.40 9.35
N THR A 36 12.56 6.91 8.68
CA THR A 36 13.67 7.65 9.34
C THR A 36 13.65 9.14 9.10
N ASP A 37 12.94 9.60 8.07
CA ASP A 37 12.88 11.01 7.75
C ASP A 37 12.17 11.77 8.88
N LYS A 38 12.90 12.59 9.64
CA LYS A 38 12.42 13.20 10.89
C LYS A 38 11.52 14.40 10.66
N THR A 39 11.58 15.07 9.52
CA THR A 39 10.56 16.06 9.12
C THR A 39 9.21 15.40 8.86
N PHE A 40 9.24 14.12 8.49
CA PHE A 40 8.09 13.24 8.35
C PHE A 40 7.68 12.60 9.69
N LEU A 41 8.62 12.19 10.55
CA LEU A 41 8.30 11.59 11.86
C LEU A 41 7.99 12.59 12.99
N VAL A 42 8.62 13.77 13.04
CA VAL A 42 8.47 14.75 14.14
C VAL A 42 7.22 15.61 13.98
N SER A 43 6.73 15.78 12.75
CA SER A 43 5.39 16.30 12.48
C SER A 43 4.27 15.27 12.77
N ILE A 44 4.63 13.99 12.93
CA ILE A 44 3.72 12.84 13.13
C ILE A 44 3.81 12.24 14.55
N ALA A 45 4.80 12.61 15.36
CA ALA A 45 4.98 12.09 16.72
C ALA A 45 3.88 12.50 17.71
N GLN A 46 2.91 13.32 17.30
CA GLN A 46 1.82 13.80 18.15
C GLN A 46 0.49 13.04 17.96
N GLU A 47 0.55 11.74 17.70
CA GLU A 47 -0.56 10.77 17.68
C GLU A 47 -1.18 10.42 16.31
N SER A 48 -0.73 9.30 15.71
CA SER A 48 -1.65 8.31 15.14
C SER A 48 -0.95 6.94 14.90
N ASN A 49 -1.45 5.88 15.53
CA ASN A 49 -0.82 4.54 15.57
C ASN A 49 -0.95 3.70 14.27
N ASN A 50 -1.60 4.19 13.22
CA ASN A 50 -2.06 3.33 12.11
C ASN A 50 -1.27 3.48 10.79
N TYR A 51 -0.57 4.59 10.57
CA TYR A 51 0.29 4.74 9.40
C TYR A 51 1.57 3.91 9.54
N ASP A 52 2.17 3.98 10.73
CA ASP A 52 3.30 3.17 11.13
C ASP A 52 3.02 1.67 10.91
N ALA A 53 1.80 1.22 11.20
CA ALA A 53 1.43 -0.18 10.98
C ALA A 53 1.61 -0.61 9.51
N GLY A 54 1.24 0.21 8.53
CA GLY A 54 1.42 -0.08 7.11
C GLY A 54 2.89 -0.13 6.69
N LEU A 55 3.69 0.85 7.14
CA LEU A 55 5.13 0.87 6.87
C LEU A 55 5.88 -0.27 7.57
N TYR A 56 5.51 -0.60 8.80
CA TYR A 56 6.08 -1.75 9.52
C TYR A 56 5.69 -3.08 8.85
N ILE A 57 4.47 -3.22 8.32
CA ILE A 57 4.09 -4.39 7.50
C ILE A 57 4.95 -4.46 6.24
N LEU A 58 5.12 -3.35 5.51
CA LEU A 58 5.95 -3.30 4.31
C LEU A 58 7.43 -3.63 4.61
N LEU A 59 7.97 -3.09 5.71
CA LEU A 59 9.31 -3.39 6.18
C LEU A 59 9.47 -4.86 6.56
N ALA A 60 8.53 -5.41 7.34
CA ALA A 60 8.53 -6.83 7.73
C ALA A 60 8.45 -7.76 6.51
N ALA A 61 7.59 -7.44 5.54
CA ALA A 61 7.50 -8.17 4.28
C ALA A 61 8.82 -8.08 3.49
N GLY A 62 9.45 -6.90 3.42
CA GLY A 62 10.77 -6.69 2.81
C GLY A 62 11.85 -7.56 3.44
N ILE A 63 11.92 -7.59 4.77
CA ILE A 63 12.88 -8.41 5.54
C ILE A 63 12.62 -9.90 5.28
N LEU A 64 11.37 -10.35 5.27
CA LEU A 64 11.02 -11.73 4.97
C LEU A 64 11.46 -12.13 3.55
N MET A 65 11.19 -11.27 2.56
CA MET A 65 11.64 -11.47 1.17
C MET A 65 13.17 -11.56 1.09
N PHE A 66 13.89 -10.70 1.83
CA PHE A 66 15.35 -10.73 1.88
C PHE A 66 15.87 -12.05 2.45
N ILE A 67 15.31 -12.54 3.57
CA ILE A 67 15.71 -13.81 4.19
C ILE A 67 15.50 -14.97 3.21
N VAL A 68 14.32 -15.04 2.58
CA VAL A 68 13.99 -16.10 1.61
C VAL A 68 14.94 -16.05 0.41
N ALA A 69 15.15 -14.88 -0.19
CA ALA A 69 16.07 -14.71 -1.32
C ALA A 69 17.52 -15.03 -0.95
N PHE A 70 17.97 -14.64 0.24
CA PHE A 70 19.30 -14.95 0.75
C PHE A 70 19.48 -16.47 0.94
N LEU A 71 18.51 -17.15 1.55
CA LEU A 71 18.55 -18.61 1.73
C LEU A 71 18.54 -19.36 0.40
N GLY A 72 17.81 -18.87 -0.60
CA GLY A 72 17.80 -19.42 -1.95
C GLY A 72 19.16 -19.30 -2.63
N CYS A 73 19.76 -18.11 -2.61
CA CYS A 73 21.08 -17.86 -3.18
C CYS A 73 22.19 -18.61 -2.43
N TYR A 74 22.21 -18.54 -1.09
CA TYR A 74 23.18 -19.22 -0.24
C TYR A 74 23.08 -20.75 -0.35
N GLY A 75 21.86 -21.28 -0.36
CA GLY A 75 21.60 -22.71 -0.55
C GLY A 75 22.09 -23.22 -1.90
N ALA A 76 21.81 -22.48 -2.98
CA ALA A 76 22.31 -22.80 -4.31
C ALA A 76 23.84 -22.71 -4.40
N PHE A 77 24.46 -21.69 -3.81
CA PHE A 77 25.90 -21.46 -3.89
C PHE A 77 26.72 -22.48 -3.08
N LYS A 78 26.39 -22.67 -1.80
CA LYS A 78 27.14 -23.52 -0.86
C LYS A 78 26.76 -25.00 -0.89
N HIS A 79 25.80 -25.39 -1.73
CA HIS A 79 25.23 -26.75 -1.72
C HIS A 79 24.73 -27.18 -0.32
N SER A 80 24.31 -26.21 0.50
CA SER A 80 23.85 -26.47 1.87
C SER A 80 22.42 -26.97 1.86
N ARG A 81 22.24 -28.28 2.08
CA ARG A 81 20.91 -28.90 2.15
C ARG A 81 20.03 -28.27 3.22
N CYS A 82 20.60 -27.94 4.38
CA CYS A 82 19.85 -27.31 5.47
C CYS A 82 19.24 -25.96 5.03
N SER A 83 20.03 -25.11 4.34
CA SER A 83 19.54 -23.82 3.82
C SER A 83 18.42 -23.99 2.79
N LEU A 84 18.53 -25.02 1.93
CA LEU A 84 17.57 -25.29 0.87
C LEU A 84 16.25 -25.88 1.42
N ILE A 85 16.34 -26.72 2.45
CA ILE A 85 15.17 -27.23 3.19
C ILE A 85 14.47 -26.08 3.93
N THR A 86 15.22 -25.20 4.59
CA THR A 86 14.63 -24.02 5.27
C THR A 86 13.93 -23.11 4.27
N PHE A 87 14.55 -22.84 3.11
CA PHE A 87 13.91 -22.11 2.01
C PHE A 87 12.60 -22.77 1.58
N PHE A 88 12.61 -24.09 1.36
CA PHE A 88 11.42 -24.86 0.96
C PHE A 88 10.29 -24.75 1.99
N VAL A 89 10.61 -24.93 3.28
CA VAL A 89 9.62 -24.84 4.37
C VAL A 89 9.01 -23.44 4.46
N ILE A 90 9.83 -22.38 4.39
CA ILE A 90 9.33 -21.00 4.46
C ILE A 90 8.43 -20.70 3.25
N MET A 91 8.83 -21.08 2.04
CA MET A 91 8.02 -20.91 0.82
C MET A 91 6.68 -21.66 0.91
N LEU A 92 6.67 -22.88 1.45
CA LEU A 92 5.44 -23.63 1.65
C LEU A 92 4.49 -22.93 2.64
N VAL A 93 5.03 -22.38 3.73
CA VAL A 93 4.24 -21.57 4.70
C VAL A 93 3.67 -20.32 4.02
N ILE A 94 4.43 -19.64 3.16
CA ILE A 94 3.97 -18.47 2.42
C ILE A 94 2.81 -18.83 1.50
N ILE A 95 2.90 -19.92 0.73
CA ILE A 95 1.80 -20.38 -0.15
C ILE A 95 0.53 -20.65 0.66
N VAL A 96 0.64 -21.35 1.79
CA VAL A 96 -0.52 -21.62 2.66
C VAL A 96 -1.10 -20.32 3.19
N ALA A 97 -0.26 -19.37 3.62
CA ALA A 97 -0.69 -18.06 4.10
C ALA A 97 -1.38 -17.24 2.99
N GLN A 98 -0.91 -17.30 1.74
CA GLN A 98 -1.53 -16.64 0.59
C GLN A 98 -2.91 -17.20 0.29
N ILE A 99 -3.06 -18.53 0.25
CA ILE A 99 -4.35 -19.19 0.01
C ILE A 99 -5.34 -18.86 1.14
N ALA A 100 -4.89 -18.92 2.40
CA ALA A 100 -5.71 -18.55 3.55
C ALA A 100 -6.13 -17.08 3.52
N SER A 101 -5.21 -16.17 3.19
CA SER A 101 -5.48 -14.75 3.06
C SER A 101 -6.47 -14.45 1.93
N ALA A 102 -6.33 -15.12 0.79
CA ALA A 102 -7.27 -14.99 -0.33
C ALA A 102 -8.68 -15.48 0.05
N GLY A 103 -8.79 -16.61 0.75
CA GLY A 103 -10.08 -17.11 1.24
C GLY A 103 -10.72 -16.19 2.29
N TRP A 104 -9.91 -15.63 3.19
CA TRP A 104 -10.38 -14.64 4.16
C TRP A 104 -10.88 -13.37 3.47
N LEU A 105 -10.13 -12.86 2.50
CA LEU A 105 -10.48 -11.65 1.74
C LEU A 105 -11.79 -11.85 0.97
N TYR A 106 -11.96 -13.01 0.33
CA TYR A 106 -13.16 -13.35 -0.44
C TYR A 106 -14.43 -13.40 0.45
N THR A 107 -14.31 -13.95 1.65
CA THR A 107 -15.44 -14.05 2.59
C THR A 107 -15.75 -12.73 3.31
N ASN A 108 -14.78 -11.82 3.41
CA ASN A 108 -14.89 -10.55 4.14
C ASN A 108 -14.79 -9.33 3.22
N CYS A 109 -15.22 -9.42 1.96
CA CYS A 109 -15.18 -8.30 1.03
C CYS A 109 -15.91 -7.06 1.56
N ASP A 110 -17.07 -7.21 2.19
CA ASP A 110 -17.83 -6.07 2.75
C ASP A 110 -17.06 -5.37 3.88
N ARG A 111 -16.36 -6.15 4.71
CA ARG A 111 -15.53 -5.62 5.80
C ARG A 111 -14.32 -4.84 5.25
N LEU A 112 -13.76 -5.28 4.13
CA LEU A 112 -12.70 -4.52 3.44
C LEU A 112 -13.23 -3.19 2.92
N ASP A 113 -14.40 -3.19 2.27
CA ASP A 113 -15.04 -1.97 1.76
C ASP A 113 -15.32 -0.98 2.92
N GLU A 114 -15.77 -1.46 4.08
CA GLU A 114 -15.98 -0.63 5.28
C GLU A 114 -14.65 -0.07 5.84
N LEU A 115 -13.61 -0.89 5.93
CA LEU A 115 -12.28 -0.44 6.38
C LEU A 115 -11.70 0.64 5.45
N LEU A 116 -11.85 0.47 4.13
CA LEU A 116 -11.42 1.47 3.13
C LEU A 116 -12.21 2.78 3.30
N ARG A 117 -13.54 2.70 3.42
CA ARG A 117 -14.40 3.87 3.64
C ARG A 117 -14.02 4.62 4.91
N SER A 118 -13.84 3.89 6.00
CA SER A 118 -13.43 4.46 7.29
C SER A 118 -12.05 5.11 7.21
N SER A 119 -11.09 4.47 6.53
CA SER A 119 -9.73 4.99 6.36
C SER A 119 -9.72 6.31 5.56
N VAL A 120 -10.41 6.37 4.43
CA VAL A 120 -10.52 7.59 3.62
C VAL A 120 -11.27 8.68 4.38
N SER A 121 -12.37 8.34 5.07
CA SER A 121 -13.10 9.33 5.88
C SER A 121 -12.26 9.86 7.03
N ASN A 122 -11.46 9.03 7.70
CA ASN A 122 -10.58 9.48 8.77
C ASN A 122 -9.48 10.39 8.21
N THR A 123 -8.92 10.01 7.06
CA THR A 123 -7.93 10.81 6.35
C THR A 123 -8.46 12.22 6.05
N VAL A 124 -9.63 12.33 5.40
CA VAL A 124 -10.24 13.63 5.06
C VAL A 124 -10.54 14.46 6.30
N LYS A 125 -11.12 13.86 7.34
CA LYS A 125 -11.59 14.61 8.52
C LYS A 125 -10.47 15.05 9.44
N LYS A 126 -9.45 14.21 9.65
CA LYS A 126 -8.50 14.36 10.76
C LYS A 126 -7.04 14.43 10.34
N GLU A 127 -6.67 13.83 9.21
CA GLU A 127 -5.24 13.65 8.86
C GLU A 127 -4.81 14.56 7.69
N TYR A 128 -5.72 14.98 6.83
CA TYR A 128 -5.40 15.84 5.70
C TYR A 128 -4.98 17.23 6.16
N GLY A 129 -3.84 17.72 5.66
CA GLY A 129 -3.20 18.97 6.09
C GLY A 129 -2.41 18.85 7.40
N GLU A 130 -2.54 17.73 8.11
CA GLU A 130 -1.80 17.45 9.35
C GLU A 130 -0.66 16.45 9.09
N VAL A 131 -0.93 15.43 8.27
CA VAL A 131 0.00 14.37 7.89
C VAL A 131 0.34 14.49 6.41
N GLU A 132 1.55 15.00 6.10
CA GLU A 132 1.98 15.29 4.73
C GLU A 132 1.84 14.08 3.78
N CYS A 133 2.21 12.88 4.22
CA CYS A 133 2.03 11.66 3.42
C CYS A 133 0.57 11.41 3.04
N ARG A 134 -0.33 11.55 4.02
CA ARG A 134 -1.77 11.33 3.83
C ARG A 134 -2.37 12.42 2.95
N THR A 135 -1.90 13.65 3.08
CA THR A 135 -2.22 14.77 2.19
C THR A 135 -1.83 14.43 0.75
N GLN A 136 -0.58 14.04 0.50
CA GLN A 136 -0.10 13.68 -0.84
C GLN A 136 -0.82 12.47 -1.44
N ILE A 137 -1.04 11.42 -0.63
CA ILE A 137 -1.81 10.24 -1.05
C ILE A 137 -3.25 10.65 -1.38
N MET A 138 -3.90 11.43 -0.50
CA MET A 138 -5.27 11.88 -0.73
C MET A 138 -5.36 12.80 -1.95
N ASP A 139 -4.39 13.69 -2.17
CA ASP A 139 -4.31 14.56 -3.34
C ASP A 139 -4.19 13.75 -4.63
N THR A 140 -3.37 12.70 -4.60
CA THR A 140 -3.24 11.75 -5.72
C THR A 140 -4.53 10.97 -5.95
N ILE A 141 -5.23 10.57 -4.89
CA ILE A 141 -6.53 9.89 -5.00
C ILE A 141 -7.57 10.84 -5.59
N GLN A 142 -7.66 12.08 -5.11
CA GLN A 142 -8.64 13.07 -5.54
C GLN A 142 -8.46 13.48 -7.01
N SER A 143 -7.22 13.81 -7.38
CA SER A 143 -6.88 14.15 -8.77
C SER A 143 -6.94 12.94 -9.70
N GLY A 144 -6.44 11.78 -9.26
CA GLY A 144 -6.36 10.57 -10.09
C GLY A 144 -7.69 9.84 -10.29
N LEU A 145 -8.61 9.91 -9.32
CA LEU A 145 -9.95 9.33 -9.44
C LEU A 145 -11.02 10.38 -9.76
N GLU A 146 -10.64 11.66 -9.90
CA GLU A 146 -11.57 12.75 -10.20
C GLU A 146 -12.72 12.84 -9.18
N CYS A 147 -12.36 12.92 -7.90
CA CYS A 147 -13.29 12.92 -6.76
C CYS A 147 -12.88 13.96 -5.71
N CYS A 148 -13.79 14.30 -4.79
CA CYS A 148 -13.50 15.20 -3.68
C CYS A 148 -14.13 14.71 -2.37
N GLY A 149 -13.34 14.79 -1.29
CA GLY A 149 -13.74 14.27 0.03
C GLY A 149 -13.93 12.76 0.06
N ALA A 150 -14.55 12.24 1.12
CA ALA A 150 -14.78 10.80 1.27
C ALA A 150 -16.08 10.38 0.56
N ASN A 151 -17.18 11.07 0.86
CA ASN A 151 -18.49 10.92 0.25
C ASN A 151 -18.86 12.13 -0.62
N GLY A 152 -18.15 13.25 -0.46
CA GLY A 152 -18.28 14.42 -1.32
C GLY A 152 -17.54 15.64 -0.76
N PRO A 153 -17.57 16.78 -1.47
CA PRO A 153 -16.85 17.99 -1.08
C PRO A 153 -17.33 18.57 0.27
N ALA A 154 -18.56 18.29 0.70
CA ALA A 154 -19.08 18.73 1.99
C ALA A 154 -18.34 18.13 3.21
N ASP A 155 -17.63 17.01 3.04
CA ASP A 155 -16.86 16.40 4.14
C ASP A 155 -15.76 17.34 4.67
N TRP A 156 -15.29 18.28 3.84
CA TRP A 156 -14.30 19.29 4.22
C TRP A 156 -14.85 20.30 5.23
N ALA A 157 -16.16 20.52 5.28
CA ALA A 157 -16.77 21.40 6.28
C ALA A 157 -16.58 20.87 7.71
N GLY A 158 -16.49 19.55 7.86
CA GLY A 158 -16.27 18.87 9.14
C GLY A 158 -14.82 18.42 9.35
N SER A 159 -13.88 18.81 8.49
CA SER A 159 -12.48 18.45 8.63
C SER A 159 -11.64 19.55 9.29
N LYS A 160 -10.53 19.14 9.92
CA LYS A 160 -9.55 20.09 10.46
C LYS A 160 -9.08 21.08 9.39
N TYR A 161 -8.72 20.58 8.21
CA TYR A 161 -8.26 21.40 7.08
C TYR A 161 -9.27 22.48 6.65
N GLY A 162 -10.54 22.10 6.43
CA GLY A 162 -11.55 23.06 5.98
C GLY A 162 -11.89 24.06 7.09
N SER A 163 -11.85 23.64 8.35
CA SER A 163 -12.11 24.50 9.51
C SER A 163 -10.97 25.49 9.85
N LEU A 164 -9.72 25.21 9.42
CA LEU A 164 -8.56 26.09 9.61
C LEU A 164 -8.62 27.38 8.79
N SER A 165 -9.59 27.51 7.88
CA SER A 165 -9.91 28.78 7.22
C SER A 165 -10.82 29.71 8.04
N LYS A 166 -11.19 29.33 9.27
CA LYS A 166 -11.75 30.28 10.25
C LYS A 166 -10.62 31.09 10.87
N ASP A 167 -10.67 32.39 10.60
CA ASP A 167 -9.90 33.44 11.27
C ASP A 167 -9.77 33.14 12.79
N PRO A 168 -8.56 33.08 13.38
CA PRO A 168 -8.33 32.73 14.79
C PRO A 168 -8.99 33.68 15.81
N SER A 169 -9.65 34.73 15.34
CA SER A 169 -10.21 35.80 16.15
C SER A 169 -11.68 35.62 16.54
N LEU A 170 -12.41 34.61 16.03
CA LEU A 170 -13.81 34.37 16.39
C LEU A 170 -14.04 33.11 17.25
N PRO A 171 -14.69 33.22 18.43
CA PRO A 171 -15.00 32.08 19.26
C PRO A 171 -15.99 31.15 18.57
N ILE A 172 -15.77 29.84 18.74
CA ILE A 172 -16.63 28.77 18.23
C ILE A 172 -17.97 28.84 18.99
N SER A 173 -19.00 29.38 18.34
CA SER A 173 -20.38 29.21 18.78
C SER A 173 -21.05 28.12 17.93
N LEU A 174 -21.41 27.02 18.59
CA LEU A 174 -22.32 26.00 18.05
C LEU A 174 -23.77 26.51 18.17
N THR A 175 -24.05 27.70 17.66
CA THR A 175 -25.41 28.23 17.56
C THR A 175 -25.87 28.14 16.11
N VAL A 176 -27.09 27.64 15.91
CA VAL A 176 -27.82 27.72 14.62
C VAL A 176 -28.19 29.19 14.40
N SER A 177 -27.22 29.97 13.92
CA SER A 177 -27.41 31.34 13.50
C SER A 177 -27.25 31.37 11.98
N ALA A 178 -28.31 31.78 11.28
CA ALA A 178 -28.42 31.80 9.82
C ALA A 178 -27.49 32.81 9.11
N ASP A 179 -26.51 33.39 9.83
CA ASP A 179 -25.76 34.57 9.39
C ASP A 179 -24.26 34.56 9.77
N ALA A 180 -23.73 33.42 10.23
CA ALA A 180 -22.28 33.20 10.17
C ALA A 180 -22.00 32.51 8.84
N ASP A 181 -21.24 33.17 7.94
CA ASP A 181 -20.87 32.62 6.64
C ASP A 181 -20.01 31.37 6.86
N ASN A 182 -20.67 30.23 7.02
CA ASN A 182 -20.03 28.95 7.30
C ASN A 182 -19.42 28.48 5.99
N MET A 183 -18.27 29.08 5.68
CA MET A 183 -17.44 28.70 4.55
C MET A 183 -16.45 27.64 4.98
N TYR A 184 -16.14 26.73 4.08
CA TYR A 184 -15.09 25.75 4.24
C TYR A 184 -14.27 25.68 2.96
N LYS A 185 -12.97 25.39 3.13
CA LYS A 185 -12.04 25.29 2.03
C LYS A 185 -11.82 23.84 1.63
N VAL A 186 -11.86 23.57 0.33
CA VAL A 186 -11.46 22.27 -0.23
C VAL A 186 -10.01 22.32 -0.76
N PRO A 187 -9.33 21.16 -0.80
CA PRO A 187 -8.02 21.00 -1.45
C PRO A 187 -7.97 21.45 -2.91
N GLU A 188 -6.77 21.77 -3.40
CA GLU A 188 -6.56 22.05 -4.82
C GLU A 188 -6.72 20.79 -5.68
N SER A 189 -6.39 19.62 -5.12
CA SER A 189 -6.59 18.31 -5.74
C SER A 189 -8.05 17.95 -6.02
N CYS A 190 -9.02 18.66 -5.42
CA CYS A 190 -10.43 18.57 -5.77
C CYS A 190 -10.83 19.34 -7.05
N CYS A 191 -9.91 20.09 -7.65
CA CYS A 191 -10.14 20.83 -8.89
C CYS A 191 -10.10 19.93 -10.12
N LYS A 192 -11.00 20.17 -11.08
CA LYS A 192 -10.98 19.52 -12.41
C LYS A 192 -9.76 19.90 -13.23
N GLU A 193 -9.38 21.17 -13.16
CA GLU A 193 -8.19 21.70 -13.80
C GLU A 193 -7.26 22.26 -12.72
N ILE A 194 -6.13 21.58 -12.55
CA ILE A 194 -5.09 22.00 -11.60
C ILE A 194 -4.49 23.34 -12.08
N HIS A 195 -4.27 24.28 -11.16
CA HIS A 195 -3.76 25.64 -11.41
C HIS A 195 -4.66 26.58 -12.22
N SER A 196 -5.92 26.22 -12.47
CA SER A 196 -6.90 27.19 -12.98
C SER A 196 -7.25 28.21 -11.90
N SER A 197 -7.07 29.51 -12.19
CA SER A 197 -7.45 30.60 -11.28
C SER A 197 -8.94 30.54 -10.93
N ALA A 198 -9.77 30.15 -11.90
CA ALA A 198 -11.22 29.98 -11.71
C ALA A 198 -11.57 28.89 -10.68
N CYS A 199 -10.83 27.77 -10.66
CA CYS A 199 -11.05 26.76 -9.63
C CYS A 199 -10.53 27.25 -8.28
N ASN A 200 -9.34 27.86 -8.22
CA ASN A 200 -8.75 28.31 -6.97
C ASN A 200 -9.62 29.34 -6.22
N GLU A 201 -10.29 30.23 -6.96
CA GLU A 201 -11.28 31.16 -6.40
C GLU A 201 -12.56 30.44 -5.91
N SER A 202 -12.96 29.36 -6.59
CA SER A 202 -14.15 28.56 -6.27
C SER A 202 -13.97 27.59 -5.09
N ARG A 203 -12.76 27.45 -4.52
CA ARG A 203 -12.44 26.46 -3.47
C ARG A 203 -13.02 26.78 -2.09
N ASN A 204 -13.53 27.99 -1.88
CA ASN A 204 -14.22 28.37 -0.65
C ASN A 204 -15.73 28.18 -0.86
N LEU A 205 -16.28 27.09 -0.31
CA LEU A 205 -17.68 26.73 -0.47
C LEU A 205 -18.48 27.11 0.78
N LYS A 206 -19.75 27.48 0.60
CA LYS A 206 -20.70 27.65 1.71
C LYS A 206 -21.35 26.31 2.06
N ILE A 207 -21.57 26.06 3.35
CA ILE A 207 -22.37 24.90 3.79
C ILE A 207 -23.77 24.98 3.15
N ALA A 208 -24.20 23.89 2.51
CA ALA A 208 -25.44 23.80 1.73
C ALA A 208 -25.53 24.74 0.50
N GLY A 209 -24.39 25.30 0.05
CA GLY A 209 -24.29 26.06 -1.20
C GLY A 209 -24.19 25.18 -2.44
N ILE A 210 -24.34 25.79 -3.61
CA ILE A 210 -24.15 25.11 -4.90
C ILE A 210 -22.65 24.88 -5.13
N VAL A 211 -22.27 23.63 -5.42
CA VAL A 211 -20.89 23.28 -5.77
C VAL A 211 -20.58 23.77 -7.19
N SER A 212 -19.52 24.57 -7.34
CA SER A 212 -19.06 25.07 -8.64
C SER A 212 -18.72 23.90 -9.59
N PRO A 213 -19.05 23.98 -10.89
CA PRO A 213 -18.75 22.93 -11.85
C PRO A 213 -17.25 22.67 -12.05
N ALA A 214 -16.38 23.57 -11.56
CA ALA A 214 -14.93 23.43 -11.57
C ALA A 214 -14.39 22.42 -10.54
N ILE A 215 -15.21 21.95 -9.61
CA ILE A 215 -14.82 21.04 -8.52
C ILE A 215 -15.45 19.66 -8.73
N TYR A 216 -14.74 18.59 -8.36
CA TYR A 216 -15.31 17.25 -8.35
C TYR A 216 -16.40 17.13 -7.28
N ASN A 217 -17.59 16.70 -7.69
CA ASN A 217 -18.74 16.57 -6.78
C ASN A 217 -18.88 15.15 -6.19
N GLU A 218 -18.22 14.15 -6.79
CA GLU A 218 -18.33 12.76 -6.37
C GLU A 218 -17.36 12.43 -5.23
N GLY A 219 -17.79 11.57 -4.30
CA GLY A 219 -16.97 11.11 -3.19
C GLY A 219 -15.92 10.08 -3.59
N CYS A 220 -14.71 10.18 -3.02
CA CYS A 220 -13.61 9.29 -3.37
C CYS A 220 -13.79 7.85 -2.90
N THR A 221 -14.56 7.60 -1.83
CA THR A 221 -14.73 6.23 -1.32
C THR A 221 -15.43 5.32 -2.31
N GLN A 222 -16.50 5.80 -2.95
CA GLN A 222 -17.24 5.03 -3.94
C GLN A 222 -16.38 4.79 -5.18
N LYS A 223 -15.79 5.86 -5.74
CA LYS A 223 -14.90 5.74 -6.91
C LYS A 223 -13.69 4.84 -6.64
N LEU A 224 -13.10 4.90 -5.45
CA LEU A 224 -11.98 4.03 -5.08
C LEU A 224 -12.40 2.57 -5.04
N VAL A 225 -13.53 2.24 -4.40
CA VAL A 225 -14.05 0.86 -4.37
C VAL A 225 -14.38 0.36 -5.77
N ASP A 226 -15.02 1.19 -6.61
CA ASP A 226 -15.40 0.81 -7.97
C ASP A 226 -14.17 0.63 -8.87
N THR A 227 -13.16 1.50 -8.71
CA THR A 227 -11.88 1.38 -9.42
C THR A 227 -11.11 0.14 -8.97
N LEU A 228 -11.08 -0.16 -7.67
CA LEU A 228 -10.46 -1.37 -7.15
C LEU A 228 -11.17 -2.62 -7.66
N LYS A 229 -12.50 -2.63 -7.73
CA LYS A 229 -13.30 -3.72 -8.32
C LYS A 229 -13.00 -3.89 -9.81
N GLY A 230 -12.89 -2.80 -10.56
CA GLY A 230 -12.48 -2.83 -11.97
C GLY A 230 -11.06 -3.35 -12.18
N GLN A 231 -10.12 -2.95 -11.31
CA GLN A 231 -8.72 -3.37 -11.33
C GLN A 231 -8.49 -4.74 -10.67
N THR A 232 -9.52 -5.36 -10.07
CA THR A 232 -9.41 -6.66 -9.39
C THR A 232 -8.90 -7.75 -10.35
N SER A 233 -9.21 -7.64 -11.64
CA SER A 233 -8.67 -8.52 -12.68
C SER A 233 -7.13 -8.50 -12.72
N ASN A 234 -6.52 -7.31 -12.69
CA ASN A 234 -5.06 -7.16 -12.70
C ASN A 234 -4.43 -7.69 -11.41
N VAL A 235 -5.05 -7.43 -10.25
CA VAL A 235 -4.58 -7.95 -8.96
C VAL A 235 -4.62 -9.48 -8.95
N MET A 236 -5.68 -10.10 -9.48
CA MET A 236 -5.78 -11.56 -9.60
C MET A 236 -4.67 -12.13 -10.49
N ILE A 237 -4.35 -11.48 -11.62
CA ILE A 237 -3.27 -11.90 -12.52
C ILE A 237 -1.92 -11.85 -11.79
N ILE A 238 -1.62 -10.75 -11.10
CA ILE A 238 -0.37 -10.60 -10.35
C ILE A 238 -0.28 -11.66 -9.25
N ALA A 239 -1.35 -11.90 -8.50
CA ALA A 239 -1.38 -12.93 -7.45
C ALA A 239 -1.12 -14.33 -8.02
N LEU A 240 -1.72 -14.67 -9.17
CA LEU A 240 -1.48 -15.95 -9.84
C LEU A 240 -0.03 -16.10 -10.31
N LEU A 241 0.56 -15.03 -10.87
CA LEU A 241 1.96 -15.03 -11.30
C LEU A 241 2.91 -15.25 -10.12
N VAL A 242 2.67 -14.59 -8.98
CA VAL A 242 3.45 -14.79 -7.75
C VAL A 242 3.37 -16.26 -7.31
N LEU A 243 2.18 -16.85 -7.27
CA LEU A 243 1.99 -18.25 -6.89
C LEU A 243 2.74 -19.21 -7.83
N ILE A 244 2.72 -18.96 -9.14
CA ILE A 244 3.47 -19.77 -10.12
C ILE A 244 4.97 -19.67 -9.86
N VAL A 245 5.50 -18.46 -9.61
CA VAL A 245 6.92 -18.27 -9.33
C VAL A 245 7.35 -18.97 -8.04
N GLU A 246 6.53 -18.95 -7.00
CA GLU A 246 6.78 -19.68 -5.75
C GLU A 246 6.81 -21.20 -5.96
N ILE A 247 5.84 -21.74 -6.71
CA ILE A 247 5.80 -23.18 -7.06
C ILE A 247 7.05 -23.57 -7.87
N LEU A 248 7.45 -22.75 -8.84
CA LEU A 248 8.69 -22.98 -9.60
C LEU A 248 9.92 -22.94 -8.68
N GLY A 249 9.97 -22.01 -7.73
CA GLY A 249 11.01 -21.95 -6.71
C GLY A 249 11.10 -23.23 -5.87
N LEU A 250 9.95 -23.79 -5.45
CA LEU A 250 9.88 -25.06 -4.72
C LEU A 250 10.38 -26.23 -5.56
N ILE A 251 9.97 -26.33 -6.84
CA ILE A 251 10.42 -27.39 -7.76
C ILE A 251 11.94 -27.32 -7.95
N LEU A 252 12.48 -26.13 -8.21
CA LEU A 252 13.93 -25.93 -8.36
C LEU A 252 14.69 -26.28 -7.09
N ALA A 253 14.17 -25.89 -5.92
CA ALA A 253 14.77 -26.25 -4.63
C ALA A 253 14.77 -27.77 -4.40
N LEU A 254 13.67 -28.47 -4.72
CA LEU A 254 13.59 -29.93 -4.60
C LEU A 254 14.60 -30.63 -5.52
N ILE A 255 14.70 -30.22 -6.79
CA ILE A 255 15.67 -30.77 -7.74
C ILE A 255 17.09 -30.60 -7.20
N CYS A 256 17.46 -29.39 -6.76
CA CYS A 256 18.77 -29.12 -6.20
C CYS A 256 19.03 -29.93 -4.90
N CYS A 257 18.01 -30.15 -4.08
CA CYS A 257 18.14 -30.90 -2.82
C CYS A 257 18.31 -32.41 -3.05
N CYS A 258 17.55 -32.99 -3.98
CA CYS A 258 17.61 -34.40 -4.32
C CYS A 258 18.95 -34.81 -4.95
N GLU A 259 19.52 -33.95 -5.80
CA GLU A 259 20.76 -34.27 -6.52
C GLU A 259 22.02 -34.01 -5.67
N GLY A 260 22.01 -32.97 -4.82
CA GLY A 260 22.99 -32.84 -3.74
C GLY A 260 22.93 -34.05 -2.78
N GLY A 261 21.70 -34.52 -2.51
CA GLY A 261 21.32 -35.82 -1.94
C GLY A 261 22.21 -37.00 -2.34
N ALA A 262 22.24 -37.25 -3.64
CA ALA A 262 22.93 -38.36 -4.27
C ALA A 262 24.46 -38.16 -4.27
N SER A 263 24.94 -36.93 -4.42
CA SER A 263 26.38 -36.63 -4.45
C SER A 263 27.09 -36.93 -3.13
N ASP A 264 26.49 -36.65 -1.97
CA ASP A 264 27.16 -36.94 -0.68
C ASP A 264 27.13 -38.44 -0.34
N ARG A 265 26.12 -39.20 -0.81
CA ARG A 265 26.07 -40.66 -0.64
C ARG A 265 27.10 -41.41 -1.48
N TYR A 266 27.65 -40.79 -2.53
CA TYR A 266 28.74 -41.37 -3.32
C TYR A 266 30.12 -41.13 -2.67
N LYS A 267 30.24 -40.17 -1.75
CA LYS A 267 31.51 -39.80 -1.09
C LYS A 267 31.68 -40.41 0.31
N ALA A 268 30.66 -41.09 0.82
CA ALA A 268 30.67 -41.82 2.10
C ALA A 268 30.77 -43.33 1.83
#